data_AF-A0A1G3A3Z7-F1
#
_entry.id   AF-A0A1G3A3Z7-F1
#
_cell.length_a   1.000
_cell.length_b   1.000
_cell.length_c   1.000
_cell.angle_alpha   90.00
_cell.angle_beta   90.00
_cell.angle_gamma   90.00
#
_symmetry.space_group_name_H-M   'P 1'
#
loop_
_entity.id
_entity.type
_entity.pdbx_description
1 polymer ?
#
loop_
_entity_poly.entity_id
_entity_poly.type
_entity_poly.pdbx_seq_one_letter_code
_entity_poly.pdbx_strand_id
1 'polypeptide(L)'
;MKSPVTEITVAIFAVVVITAIGIHLKGKSNLAPLEIELPRAVFVGTEKPIRVDNLKKFSTEDRPPFLAPAGTDMHYVETHKGELIDAKGTKARYVRLYRNGNNNNDLNHYIEVEVYGKPVK
;
A
#
# COMPACT_ATOMS: atom_id res chain seq x y z
N MET A 1 23.96 42.37 -34.34
CA MET A 1 22.76 41.61 -34.73
C MET A 1 23.08 40.14 -34.55
N LYS A 2 22.44 39.46 -33.58
CA LYS A 2 22.61 38.00 -33.44
C LYS A 2 22.03 37.35 -34.69
N SER A 3 22.74 36.40 -35.30
CA SER A 3 22.24 35.78 -36.53
C SER A 3 21.02 34.92 -36.20
N PRO A 4 19.98 34.88 -37.06
CA PRO A 4 18.75 34.14 -36.80
C PRO A 4 19.00 32.64 -36.57
N VAL A 5 20.10 32.11 -37.14
CA VAL A 5 20.54 30.73 -36.94
C VAL A 5 20.92 30.47 -35.48
N THR A 6 21.65 31.38 -34.83
CA THR A 6 22.06 31.24 -33.43
C THR A 6 20.86 31.17 -32.48
N GLU A 7 19.83 32.00 -32.71
CA GLU A 7 18.61 31.99 -31.89
C GLU A 7 17.81 30.69 -32.04
N ILE A 8 17.71 30.16 -33.25
CA ILE A 8 17.03 28.88 -33.52
C ILE A 8 17.76 27.73 -32.82
N THR A 9 19.10 27.67 -32.89
CA THR A 9 19.86 26.63 -32.18
C THR A 9 19.73 26.70 -30.66
N VAL A 10 19.73 27.91 -30.08
CA VAL A 10 19.55 28.09 -28.63
C VAL A 10 18.13 27.69 -28.20
N ALA A 11 17.12 28.00 -29.01
CA ALA A 11 15.74 27.60 -28.73
C ALA A 11 15.55 26.08 -28.79
N ILE A 12 16.11 25.41 -29.79
CA ILE A 12 16.05 23.93 -29.89
C ILE A 12 16.76 23.28 -28.71
N PHE A 13 17.95 23.78 -28.34
CA PHE A 13 18.69 23.26 -27.19
C PHE A 13 17.91 23.45 -25.88
N ALA A 14 17.27 24.61 -25.68
CA ALA A 14 16.42 24.86 -24.51
C ALA A 14 15.22 23.90 -24.45
N VAL A 15 14.56 23.62 -25.58
CA VAL A 15 13.44 22.65 -25.63
C VAL A 15 13.92 21.23 -25.31
N VAL A 16 15.08 20.81 -25.83
CA VAL A 16 15.68 19.50 -25.52
C VAL A 16 16.05 19.39 -24.04
N VAL A 17 16.59 20.45 -23.44
CA VAL A 17 16.92 20.48 -22.02
C VAL A 17 15.65 20.42 -21.15
N ILE A 18 14.61 21.19 -21.49
CA ILE A 18 13.33 21.18 -20.75
C ILE A 18 12.65 19.81 -20.82
N THR A 19 12.65 19.17 -22.00
CA THR A 19 12.08 17.84 -22.18
C THR A 19 12.89 16.76 -21.45
N ALA A 20 14.22 16.81 -21.46
CA ALA A 20 15.07 15.89 -20.71
C ALA A 20 14.88 16.01 -19.18
N ILE A 21 14.74 17.24 -18.66
CA ILE A 21 14.45 17.49 -17.24
C ILE A 21 13.05 16.97 -16.88
N GLY A 22 12.05 17.18 -17.76
CA GLY A 22 10.68 16.69 -17.55
C GLY A 22 10.58 15.15 -17.49
N ILE A 23 11.41 14.44 -18.28
CA ILE A 23 11.48 12.96 -18.24
C ILE A 23 12.09 12.47 -16.90
N HIS A 24 13.07 13.19 -16.34
CA HIS A 24 13.75 12.80 -15.11
C HIS A 24 12.87 12.93 -13.85
N LEU A 25 11.85 13.80 -13.87
CA LEU A 25 10.94 14.03 -12.72
C LEU A 25 9.81 13.00 -12.58
N LYS A 26 9.61 12.10 -13.56
CA LYS A 26 8.46 11.18 -13.61
C LYS A 26 8.57 9.95 -12.69
N GLY A 27 9.67 9.82 -11.94
CA GLY A 27 10.05 8.58 -11.25
C GLY A 27 10.03 8.60 -9.72
N LYS A 28 9.18 9.39 -9.05
CA LYS A 28 8.99 9.23 -7.59
C LYS A 28 7.99 8.12 -7.32
N SER A 29 8.47 7.00 -6.80
CA SER A 29 7.62 5.99 -6.17
C SER A 29 6.98 6.63 -4.92
N ASN A 30 5.67 6.90 -4.99
CA ASN A 30 4.90 7.40 -3.86
C ASN A 30 4.70 6.26 -2.87
N LEU A 31 5.69 6.03 -2.01
CA LEU A 31 5.62 5.04 -0.93
C LEU A 31 4.99 5.70 0.31
N ALA A 32 3.94 5.07 0.84
CA ALA A 32 3.26 5.47 2.05
C ALA A 32 3.42 4.37 3.13
N PRO A 33 3.45 4.74 4.43
CA PRO A 33 3.35 3.78 5.52
C PRO A 33 2.07 2.95 5.39
N LEU A 34 2.21 1.63 5.43
CA LEU A 34 1.10 0.69 5.50
C LEU A 34 0.87 0.30 6.95
N GLU A 35 -0.35 0.49 7.43
CA GLU A 35 -0.76 0.06 8.77
C GLU A 35 -0.81 -1.48 8.80
N ILE A 36 -0.01 -2.10 9.69
CA ILE A 36 0.04 -3.54 9.87
C ILE A 36 -0.17 -3.90 11.34
N GLU A 37 -0.99 -4.91 11.58
CA GLU A 37 -1.13 -5.49 12.91
C GLU A 37 -0.01 -6.51 13.12
N LEU A 38 0.91 -6.23 14.04
CA LEU A 38 1.96 -7.17 14.39
C LEU A 38 1.40 -8.24 15.33
N PRO A 39 1.76 -9.53 15.13
CA PRO A 39 1.41 -10.57 16.08
C PRO A 39 2.04 -10.25 17.44
N ARG A 40 1.37 -10.65 18.51
CA ARG A 40 1.93 -10.52 19.86
C ARG A 40 3.30 -11.19 19.90
N ALA A 41 4.29 -10.47 20.42
CA ALA A 41 5.64 -10.99 20.57
C ALA A 41 5.61 -12.26 21.42
N VAL A 42 6.07 -13.38 20.87
CA VAL A 42 6.22 -14.63 21.60
C VAL A 42 7.68 -14.75 22.02
N PHE A 43 7.95 -14.67 23.31
CA PHE A 43 9.30 -14.83 23.87
C PHE A 43 9.45 -16.25 24.45
N VAL A 44 9.70 -17.24 23.60
CA VAL A 44 10.07 -18.59 24.07
C VAL A 44 11.58 -18.64 24.24
N GLY A 45 12.06 -18.58 25.49
CA GLY A 45 13.42 -18.96 25.87
C GLY A 45 14.54 -18.29 25.08
N THR A 46 14.49 -16.96 24.93
CA THR A 46 15.41 -16.18 24.06
C THR A 46 16.86 -16.60 24.27
N GLU A 47 17.44 -17.29 23.27
CA GLU A 47 18.83 -17.70 23.31
C GLU A 47 19.75 -16.48 23.46
N LYS A 48 20.89 -16.66 24.14
CA LYS A 48 21.88 -15.58 24.24
C LYS A 48 22.33 -15.20 22.82
N PRO A 49 22.46 -13.90 22.51
CA PRO A 49 22.81 -13.47 21.15
C PRO A 49 24.15 -14.05 20.70
N ILE A 50 24.13 -14.73 19.56
CA ILE A 50 25.32 -15.32 18.93
C ILE A 50 26.19 -14.16 18.39
N ARG A 51 27.46 -14.08 18.80
CA ARG A 51 28.37 -13.03 18.32
C ARG A 51 28.88 -13.37 16.92
N VAL A 52 28.34 -12.70 15.90
CA VAL A 52 28.82 -12.71 14.52
C VAL A 52 29.06 -11.29 14.03
N ASP A 53 30.00 -11.09 13.11
CA ASP A 53 30.49 -9.75 12.73
C ASP A 53 29.43 -8.87 12.06
N ASN A 54 28.42 -9.48 11.41
CA ASN A 54 27.32 -8.78 10.73
C ASN A 54 26.02 -8.74 11.55
N LEU A 55 26.07 -9.02 12.86
CA LEU A 55 24.86 -8.96 13.70
C LEU A 55 24.45 -7.51 13.96
N LYS A 56 23.23 -7.16 13.57
CA LYS A 56 22.64 -5.87 13.95
C LYS A 56 22.56 -5.79 15.48
N LYS A 57 23.08 -4.70 16.05
CA LYS A 57 22.96 -4.44 17.49
C LYS A 57 21.49 -4.44 17.89
N PHE A 58 21.21 -5.01 19.07
CA PHE A 58 19.89 -4.93 19.66
C PHE A 58 19.48 -3.45 19.78
N SER A 59 18.29 -3.12 19.28
CA SER A 59 17.73 -1.78 19.36
C SER A 59 16.45 -1.84 20.19
N THR A 60 16.27 -0.83 21.04
CA THR A 60 15.04 -0.58 21.79
C THR A 60 14.10 0.37 21.07
N GLU A 61 14.49 0.85 19.89
CA GLU A 61 13.66 1.73 19.07
C GLU A 61 12.51 0.95 18.41
N ASP A 62 11.42 1.64 18.16
CA ASP A 62 10.30 1.09 17.41
C ASP A 62 10.72 0.71 16.00
N ARG A 63 10.13 -0.38 15.49
CA ARG A 63 10.39 -0.83 14.13
C ARG A 63 9.94 0.27 13.16
N PRO A 64 10.76 0.63 12.15
CA PRO A 64 10.33 1.58 11.12
C PRO A 64 9.08 1.05 10.40
N PRO A 65 8.17 1.94 9.94
CA PRO A 65 6.95 1.53 9.28
C PRO A 65 7.23 0.77 7.99
N PHE A 66 6.34 -0.16 7.65
CA PHE A 66 6.40 -0.88 6.37
C PHE A 66 5.92 0.05 5.26
N LEU A 67 6.80 0.39 4.31
CA LEU A 67 6.48 1.32 3.21
C LEU A 67 5.97 0.53 1.99
N ALA A 68 4.78 0.89 1.49
CA ALA A 68 4.14 0.30 0.31
C ALA A 68 3.68 1.39 -0.66
N PRO A 69 3.42 1.09 -1.94
CA PRO A 69 2.83 2.07 -2.87
C PRO A 69 1.54 2.68 -2.30
N ALA A 70 1.35 3.98 -2.49
CA ALA A 70 0.17 4.69 -2.00
C ALA A 70 -1.12 4.05 -2.56
N GLY A 71 -2.11 3.84 -1.68
CA GLY A 71 -3.37 3.15 -2.01
C GLY A 71 -3.28 1.62 -1.98
N THR A 72 -2.18 1.05 -1.49
CA THR A 72 -2.12 -0.38 -1.17
C THR A 72 -2.91 -0.65 0.10
N ASP A 73 -3.93 -1.48 0.00
CA ASP A 73 -4.68 -1.96 1.17
C ASP A 73 -4.18 -3.35 1.59
N MET A 74 -4.23 -3.62 2.89
CA MET A 74 -3.97 -4.96 3.42
C MET A 74 -5.11 -5.91 3.04
N HIS A 75 -4.78 -7.17 2.78
CA HIS A 75 -5.81 -8.21 2.64
C HIS A 75 -6.48 -8.42 4.00
N TYR A 76 -7.79 -8.64 3.99
CA TYR A 76 -8.52 -9.03 5.17
C TYR A 76 -7.94 -10.33 5.74
N VAL A 77 -7.60 -10.31 7.04
CA VAL A 77 -7.12 -11.47 7.77
C VAL A 77 -8.29 -12.04 8.56
N GLU A 78 -8.75 -13.23 8.15
CA GLU A 78 -9.90 -13.89 8.75
C GLU A 78 -9.68 -14.20 10.24
N THR A 79 -10.68 -13.90 11.06
CA THR A 79 -10.72 -14.27 12.48
C THR A 79 -12.05 -14.95 12.78
N HIS A 80 -12.14 -15.72 13.87
CA HIS A 80 -13.40 -16.36 14.29
C HIS A 80 -14.56 -15.38 14.56
N LYS A 81 -14.32 -14.07 14.56
CA LYS A 81 -15.33 -13.02 14.78
C LYS A 81 -15.88 -12.45 13.47
N GLY A 82 -15.29 -12.78 12.32
CA GLY A 82 -15.62 -12.18 11.03
C GLY A 82 -15.31 -10.68 10.98
N GLU A 83 -15.89 -10.00 9.99
CA GLU A 83 -15.81 -8.55 9.80
C GLU A 83 -17.21 -7.95 9.71
N LEU A 84 -17.48 -6.94 10.56
CA LEU A 84 -18.74 -6.21 10.51
C LEU A 84 -18.57 -4.98 9.62
N ILE A 85 -19.31 -4.97 8.51
CA ILE A 85 -19.34 -3.84 7.57
C ILE A 85 -20.58 -3.00 7.85
N ASP A 86 -20.40 -1.73 8.21
CA ASP A 86 -21.51 -0.81 8.41
C ASP A 86 -22.13 -0.38 7.06
N ALA A 87 -23.35 -0.85 6.81
CA ALA A 87 -24.14 -0.49 5.63
C ALA A 87 -24.76 0.93 5.70
N LYS A 88 -24.49 1.69 6.77
CA LYS A 88 -24.97 3.07 6.99
C LYS A 88 -26.50 3.22 6.91
N GLY A 89 -27.23 2.16 7.24
CA GLY A 89 -28.71 2.15 7.19
C GLY A 89 -29.29 2.27 5.77
N THR A 90 -28.53 1.92 4.73
CA THR A 90 -28.97 2.06 3.33
C THR A 90 -30.16 1.15 3.03
N LYS A 91 -31.24 1.71 2.45
CA LYS A 91 -32.37 0.92 1.92
C LYS A 91 -31.93 0.20 0.64
N ALA A 92 -31.93 -1.12 0.64
CA ALA A 92 -31.52 -1.92 -0.51
C ALA A 92 -32.42 -3.14 -0.71
N ARG A 93 -32.48 -3.63 -1.95
CA ARG A 93 -33.11 -4.92 -2.31
C ARG A 93 -32.10 -6.04 -2.53
N TYR A 94 -30.86 -5.68 -2.87
CA TYR A 94 -29.78 -6.60 -3.18
C TYR A 94 -28.50 -6.16 -2.48
N VAL A 95 -27.69 -7.14 -2.09
CA VAL A 95 -26.30 -6.94 -1.65
C VAL A 95 -25.39 -7.58 -2.68
N ARG A 96 -24.33 -6.86 -3.07
CA ARG A 96 -23.29 -7.39 -3.95
C ARG A 96 -21.96 -7.32 -3.19
N LEU A 97 -21.29 -8.46 -3.10
CA LEU A 97 -19.94 -8.55 -2.56
C LEU A 97 -18.96 -8.35 -3.72
N TYR A 98 -18.05 -7.40 -3.57
CA TYR A 98 -16.93 -7.17 -4.48
C TYR A 98 -15.63 -7.39 -3.73
N ARG A 99 -14.68 -8.10 -4.33
CA ARG A 99 -13.40 -8.39 -3.70
C ARG A 99 -12.27 -8.33 -4.72
N ASN A 100 -11.15 -7.76 -4.30
CA ASN A 100 -9.97 -7.55 -5.13
C ASN A 100 -8.99 -8.73 -5.03
N GLY A 101 -9.49 -9.97 -5.19
CA GLY A 101 -8.68 -11.18 -5.17
C GLY A 101 -8.19 -11.63 -3.79
N ASN A 102 -7.22 -12.55 -3.78
CA ASN A 102 -6.63 -13.09 -2.55
C ASN A 102 -5.12 -13.36 -2.73
N ASN A 103 -4.43 -13.75 -1.65
CA ASN A 103 -2.97 -13.96 -1.63
C ASN A 103 -2.52 -15.41 -1.94
N ASN A 104 -3.46 -16.33 -2.19
CA ASN A 104 -3.24 -17.76 -2.39
C ASN A 104 -3.62 -18.25 -3.80
N ASN A 105 -4.64 -17.68 -4.44
CA ASN A 105 -5.10 -18.03 -5.79
C ASN A 105 -6.02 -16.96 -6.41
N ASP A 106 -6.47 -17.20 -7.64
CA ASP A 106 -7.28 -16.26 -8.44
C ASP A 106 -8.80 -16.28 -8.13
N LEU A 107 -9.22 -16.95 -7.06
CA LEU A 107 -10.64 -17.09 -6.70
C LEU A 107 -11.05 -16.16 -5.56
N ASN A 108 -12.36 -16.03 -5.32
CA ASN A 108 -12.91 -15.36 -4.14
C ASN A 108 -13.55 -16.41 -3.22
N HIS A 109 -13.05 -16.53 -1.99
CA HIS A 109 -13.53 -17.48 -0.99
C HIS A 109 -14.36 -16.77 0.08
N TYR A 110 -15.50 -17.35 0.44
CA TYR A 110 -16.40 -16.90 1.51
C TYR A 110 -16.90 -18.14 2.27
N ILE A 111 -16.92 -18.10 3.60
CA ILE A 111 -17.45 -19.19 4.43
C ILE A 111 -18.90 -18.88 4.83
N GLU A 112 -19.14 -17.66 5.30
CA GLU A 112 -20.45 -17.22 5.79
C GLU A 112 -20.66 -15.73 5.51
N VAL A 113 -21.91 -15.34 5.23
CA VAL A 113 -22.31 -13.95 5.00
C VAL A 113 -23.70 -13.75 5.60
N GLU A 114 -23.81 -12.78 6.48
CA GLU A 114 -25.07 -12.41 7.11
C GLU A 114 -25.41 -10.95 6.79
N VAL A 115 -26.67 -10.68 6.45
CA VAL A 115 -27.16 -9.33 6.15
C VAL A 115 -28.28 -8.98 7.11
N TYR A 116 -28.05 -7.94 7.91
CA TYR A 116 -28.99 -7.47 8.92
C TYR A 116 -29.68 -6.18 8.46
N GLY A 117 -30.99 -6.10 8.70
CA GLY A 117 -31.78 -4.93 8.35
C GLY A 117 -33.18 -4.97 8.93
N LYS A 118 -33.82 -3.80 9.03
CA LYS A 118 -35.26 -3.71 9.34
C LYS A 118 -36.05 -3.73 8.04
N PRO A 119 -37.27 -4.31 8.04
CA PRO A 119 -38.17 -4.19 6.91
C PRO A 119 -38.40 -2.72 6.56
N VAL A 120 -38.38 -2.40 5.26
CA VAL A 120 -38.74 -1.07 4.78
C VAL A 120 -40.24 -0.91 4.98
N LYS A 121 -40.64 0.05 5.82
CA LYS A 121 -42.05 0.48 5.94
C LYS A 121 -42.53 1.17 4.68
#